data_AF-A0A518DCP5-F1
#
_entry.id   AF-A0A518DCP5-F1
#
_cell.length_a   1.000
_cell.length_b   1.000
_cell.length_c   1.000
_cell.angle_alpha   90.00
_cell.angle_beta   90.00
_cell.angle_gamma   90.00
#
_symmetry.space_group_name_H-M   'P 1'
#
loop_
_entity.id
_entity.type
_entity.pdbx_description
1 polymer ?
#
loop_
_entity_poly.entity_id
_entity_poly.type
_entity_poly.pdbx_seq_one_letter_code
_entity_poly.pdbx_strand_id
1 'polypeptide(L)'
;MAIAISSAAQAVDWDGGGDGTSYQDPLNWVDDDPTFADLTRNISGAFTVERNVDITVNRTFVNGGAVLNVTGGTQSDGQSGANVFNTVGDSGAGTLNVSGGSYSIGHGLRVGVGAAPDGVVNITGGDLIVFRDANIKAVDWASFGGRGSIEIGDTALTGGGGRLQISGGSLATRAGVYLGETGFFRVVGSAPTSIGIGANGTLDGYWHQVPGSTLEIQIDETSKGVTPISVDITSGTGQGGGNVYFDAGSLLDVSFLGAENQGRFTVMTWDGTVTDNGLAFAPGVDTDLWSFSVNANSLTVQAGDGPFGVPGDFNSDNVVDAADYTVYRDNLGLDSAALNGNGTGESTVVPADYTLWQSQFGASNALSASATPVPEPGSLLLLMVGMAACGARRRA
;
A
#
# COMPACT_ATOMS: atom_id res chain seq x y z
N MET A 1 12.76 -1.35 -50.68
CA MET A 1 13.05 -1.46 -49.24
C MET A 1 11.73 -1.22 -48.53
N ALA A 2 11.00 -2.30 -48.22
CA ALA A 2 9.71 -2.20 -47.56
C ALA A 2 9.97 -1.98 -46.06
N ILE A 3 9.41 -0.91 -45.52
CA ILE A 3 9.38 -0.64 -44.09
C ILE A 3 8.44 -1.68 -43.49
N ALA A 4 8.98 -2.60 -42.69
CA ALA A 4 8.18 -3.49 -41.87
C ALA A 4 7.51 -2.62 -40.79
N ILE A 5 6.22 -2.35 -40.98
CA ILE A 5 5.36 -1.86 -39.92
C ILE A 5 5.24 -3.04 -38.96
N SER A 6 5.78 -2.93 -37.75
CA SER A 6 5.53 -3.90 -36.69
C SER A 6 4.01 -3.90 -36.45
N SER A 7 3.33 -4.95 -36.90
CA SER A 7 1.95 -5.19 -36.52
C SER A 7 1.90 -5.22 -34.99
N ALA A 8 1.00 -4.44 -34.38
CA ALA A 8 0.68 -4.61 -32.98
C ALA A 8 0.41 -6.10 -32.71
N ALA A 9 0.91 -6.62 -31.58
CA ALA A 9 0.61 -7.98 -31.15
C ALA A 9 -0.91 -8.22 -31.28
N GLN A 10 -1.30 -9.22 -32.08
CA GLN A 10 -2.71 -9.54 -32.31
C GLN A 10 -3.32 -9.92 -30.95
N ALA A 11 -4.42 -9.26 -30.58
CA ALA A 11 -5.15 -9.66 -29.40
C ALA A 11 -5.95 -10.94 -29.70
N VAL A 12 -5.90 -11.92 -28.80
CA VAL A 12 -6.68 -13.15 -28.86
C VAL A 12 -7.83 -13.02 -27.86
N ASP A 13 -9.05 -13.00 -28.37
CA ASP A 13 -10.25 -12.81 -27.57
C ASP A 13 -10.83 -14.16 -27.13
N TRP A 14 -11.38 -14.19 -25.91
CA TRP A 14 -12.20 -15.30 -25.43
C TRP A 14 -13.58 -15.24 -26.06
N ASP A 15 -14.00 -16.32 -26.72
CA ASP A 15 -15.35 -16.46 -27.28
C ASP A 15 -16.16 -17.61 -26.66
N GLY A 16 -15.48 -18.52 -25.93
CA GLY A 16 -16.11 -19.69 -25.33
C GLY A 16 -16.64 -20.71 -26.34
N GLY A 17 -16.04 -20.79 -27.54
CA GLY A 17 -16.47 -21.69 -28.62
C GLY A 17 -16.31 -23.20 -28.33
N GLY A 18 -15.46 -23.57 -27.37
CA GLY A 18 -15.20 -24.93 -26.92
C GLY A 18 -16.18 -25.39 -25.84
N ASP A 19 -15.66 -25.81 -24.70
CA ASP A 19 -16.50 -26.14 -23.54
C ASP A 19 -17.11 -24.90 -22.82
N GLY A 20 -16.76 -23.69 -23.28
CA GLY A 20 -17.27 -22.41 -22.79
C GLY A 20 -16.73 -21.98 -21.43
N THR A 21 -15.83 -22.74 -20.81
CA THR A 21 -15.37 -22.50 -19.43
C THR A 21 -13.88 -22.72 -19.21
N SER A 22 -13.28 -23.77 -19.78
CA SER A 22 -11.88 -24.12 -19.54
C SER A 22 -10.93 -23.18 -20.25
N TYR A 23 -10.11 -22.43 -19.49
CA TYR A 23 -9.14 -21.51 -20.07
C TYR A 23 -8.17 -22.18 -21.05
N GLN A 24 -7.77 -23.40 -20.72
CA GLN A 24 -6.78 -24.22 -21.43
C GLN A 24 -7.34 -24.90 -22.69
N ASP A 25 -8.65 -24.85 -22.92
CA ASP A 25 -9.25 -25.36 -24.16
C ASP A 25 -9.00 -24.33 -25.28
N PRO A 26 -8.19 -24.66 -26.31
CA PRO A 26 -7.89 -23.72 -27.40
C PRO A 26 -9.15 -23.26 -28.12
N LEU A 27 -10.19 -24.10 -28.17
CA LEU A 27 -11.44 -23.79 -28.87
C LEU A 27 -12.27 -22.69 -28.18
N ASN A 28 -11.89 -22.29 -26.96
CA ASN A 28 -12.51 -21.15 -26.26
C ASN A 28 -11.87 -19.80 -26.63
N TRP A 29 -10.83 -19.81 -27.48
CA TRP A 29 -10.12 -18.63 -27.97
C TRP A 29 -10.36 -18.45 -29.46
N VAL A 30 -10.55 -17.21 -29.88
CA VAL A 30 -10.60 -16.86 -31.31
C VAL A 30 -9.33 -17.36 -32.02
N ASP A 31 -9.50 -17.95 -33.20
CA ASP A 31 -8.45 -18.56 -34.04
C ASP A 31 -7.75 -19.81 -33.45
N ASP A 32 -8.32 -20.43 -32.41
CA ASP A 32 -7.84 -21.68 -31.79
C ASP A 32 -6.35 -21.63 -31.34
N ASP A 33 -5.80 -20.45 -31.02
CA ASP A 33 -4.38 -20.27 -30.69
C ASP A 33 -4.10 -20.30 -29.16
N PRO A 34 -3.46 -21.38 -28.64
CA PRO A 34 -3.15 -21.48 -27.22
C PRO A 34 -1.79 -20.88 -26.83
N THR A 35 -1.01 -20.29 -27.73
CA THR A 35 0.34 -19.80 -27.39
C THR A 35 0.29 -18.48 -26.60
N PHE A 36 1.17 -18.29 -25.63
CA PHE A 36 1.15 -17.17 -24.66
C PHE A 36 2.30 -16.18 -24.84
N ALA A 37 3.29 -16.48 -25.69
CA ALA A 37 4.43 -15.60 -25.89
C ALA A 37 4.05 -14.43 -26.80
N ASP A 38 4.31 -13.21 -26.34
CA ASP A 38 4.19 -11.95 -27.09
C ASP A 38 2.75 -11.57 -27.56
N LEU A 39 1.71 -12.11 -26.92
CA LEU A 39 0.29 -11.85 -27.27
C LEU A 39 -0.51 -11.13 -26.17
N THR A 40 -1.50 -10.36 -26.59
CA THR A 40 -2.54 -9.81 -25.70
C THR A 40 -3.71 -10.79 -25.65
N ARG A 41 -4.19 -11.15 -24.47
CA ARG A 41 -5.41 -11.96 -24.28
C ARG A 41 -6.51 -11.16 -23.61
N ASN A 42 -7.69 -11.19 -24.20
CA ASN A 42 -8.86 -10.49 -23.67
C ASN A 42 -9.93 -11.48 -23.24
N ILE A 43 -10.37 -11.39 -22.00
CA ILE A 43 -11.60 -12.04 -21.55
C ILE A 43 -12.59 -10.91 -21.28
N SER A 44 -13.39 -10.63 -22.29
CA SER A 44 -14.36 -9.53 -22.30
C SER A 44 -15.78 -10.04 -22.43
N GLY A 45 -16.57 -9.91 -21.37
CA GLY A 45 -17.96 -10.38 -21.33
C GLY A 45 -18.31 -11.02 -20.00
N ALA A 46 -19.57 -11.40 -19.82
CA ALA A 46 -20.05 -12.06 -18.61
C ALA A 46 -19.78 -13.58 -18.65
N PHE A 47 -18.52 -13.97 -18.91
CA PHE A 47 -18.11 -15.38 -18.98
C PHE A 47 -17.77 -15.95 -17.61
N THR A 48 -17.81 -17.27 -17.48
CA THR A 48 -17.19 -17.99 -16.36
C THR A 48 -16.00 -18.75 -16.90
N VAL A 49 -14.79 -18.33 -16.55
CA VAL A 49 -13.55 -18.92 -17.03
C VAL A 49 -12.84 -19.61 -15.87
N GLU A 50 -12.53 -20.89 -16.03
CA GLU A 50 -11.89 -21.73 -15.01
C GLU A 50 -10.57 -22.30 -15.51
N ARG A 51 -9.52 -22.26 -14.66
CA ARG A 51 -8.26 -23.01 -14.84
C ARG A 51 -8.16 -24.08 -13.75
N ASN A 52 -8.27 -25.38 -14.06
CA ASN A 52 -8.51 -26.43 -13.06
C ASN A 52 -7.25 -27.21 -12.58
N VAL A 53 -6.95 -27.11 -11.27
CA VAL A 53 -6.28 -28.03 -10.28
C VAL A 53 -4.90 -28.69 -10.54
N ASP A 54 -4.35 -28.73 -11.76
CA ASP A 54 -2.98 -29.24 -11.99
C ASP A 54 -1.89 -28.15 -11.80
N ILE A 55 -1.01 -28.35 -10.82
CA ILE A 55 0.05 -27.43 -10.39
C ILE A 55 1.07 -27.04 -11.47
N THR A 56 1.23 -27.83 -12.54
CA THR A 56 2.21 -27.55 -13.60
C THR A 56 1.61 -26.80 -14.78
N VAL A 57 0.32 -27.01 -15.06
CA VAL A 57 -0.37 -26.52 -16.27
C VAL A 57 -1.29 -25.33 -16.01
N ASN A 58 -1.69 -25.09 -14.75
CA ASN A 58 -2.70 -24.07 -14.38
C ASN A 58 -2.12 -22.81 -13.74
N ARG A 59 -0.91 -22.42 -14.16
CA ARG A 59 -0.30 -21.16 -13.75
C ARG A 59 -0.50 -20.15 -14.88
N THR A 60 -0.93 -18.96 -14.53
CA THR A 60 -0.94 -17.85 -15.47
C THR A 60 0.44 -17.20 -15.49
N PHE A 61 1.11 -17.28 -16.64
CA PHE A 61 2.39 -16.65 -16.92
C PHE A 61 2.17 -15.48 -17.87
N VAL A 62 1.99 -14.28 -17.34
CA VAL A 62 1.92 -13.06 -18.17
C VAL A 62 3.33 -12.51 -18.30
N ASN A 63 4.11 -13.04 -19.24
CA ASN A 63 5.54 -12.74 -19.43
C ASN A 63 5.86 -12.48 -20.92
N GLY A 64 7.09 -12.04 -21.22
CA GLY A 64 7.53 -11.80 -22.61
C GLY A 64 6.83 -10.62 -23.30
N GLY A 65 6.27 -9.68 -22.55
CA GLY A 65 5.45 -8.58 -23.08
C GLY A 65 3.98 -8.94 -23.29
N ALA A 66 3.55 -10.14 -22.85
CA ALA A 66 2.16 -10.52 -22.87
C ALA A 66 1.29 -9.59 -21.99
N VAL A 67 0.02 -9.45 -22.38
CA VAL A 67 -0.99 -8.68 -21.64
C VAL A 67 -2.22 -9.54 -21.41
N LEU A 68 -2.74 -9.61 -20.19
CA LEU A 68 -4.02 -10.25 -19.87
C LEU A 68 -5.04 -9.21 -19.42
N ASN A 69 -6.15 -9.09 -20.13
CA ASN A 69 -7.24 -8.18 -19.80
C ASN A 69 -8.45 -8.95 -19.27
N VAL A 70 -8.88 -8.61 -18.04
CA VAL A 70 -10.09 -9.09 -17.37
C VAL A 70 -11.05 -7.92 -17.24
N THR A 71 -12.08 -7.89 -18.08
CA THR A 71 -12.99 -6.72 -18.16
C THR A 71 -14.42 -7.03 -17.69
N GLY A 72 -14.73 -8.28 -17.38
CA GLY A 72 -16.04 -8.72 -16.93
C GLY A 72 -16.08 -10.21 -16.56
N GLY A 73 -17.25 -10.67 -16.10
CA GLY A 73 -17.48 -12.08 -15.79
C GLY A 73 -16.79 -12.54 -14.51
N THR A 74 -16.63 -13.85 -14.38
CA THR A 74 -15.90 -14.51 -13.28
C THR A 74 -14.75 -15.31 -13.89
N GLN A 75 -13.55 -15.07 -13.40
CA GLN A 75 -12.37 -15.86 -13.72
C GLN A 75 -11.88 -16.50 -12.44
N SER A 76 -11.61 -17.80 -12.50
CA SER A 76 -11.08 -18.55 -11.38
C SER A 76 -9.88 -19.38 -11.82
N ASP A 77 -8.74 -19.06 -11.25
CA ASP A 77 -7.59 -19.94 -11.25
C ASP A 77 -7.75 -20.89 -10.08
N GLY A 78 -8.04 -22.16 -10.38
CA GLY A 78 -8.37 -23.19 -9.43
C GLY A 78 -7.32 -23.37 -8.34
N GLN A 79 -7.76 -23.86 -7.19
CA GLN A 79 -6.92 -23.93 -5.99
C GLN A 79 -5.90 -25.05 -6.07
N SER A 80 -4.60 -24.73 -5.99
CA SER A 80 -3.57 -25.73 -5.75
C SER A 80 -2.36 -25.16 -5.02
N GLY A 81 -1.74 -25.98 -4.15
CA GLY A 81 -0.36 -25.90 -3.63
C GLY A 81 0.15 -24.56 -3.07
N ALA A 82 0.68 -24.60 -1.85
CA ALA A 82 1.29 -23.45 -1.18
C ALA A 82 2.68 -23.02 -1.73
N ASN A 83 3.00 -23.34 -2.99
CA ASN A 83 4.20 -22.84 -3.69
C ASN A 83 3.86 -22.61 -5.17
N VAL A 84 2.58 -22.41 -5.45
CA VAL A 84 2.06 -22.17 -6.80
C VAL A 84 1.77 -20.68 -6.90
N PHE A 85 2.27 -20.09 -7.97
CA PHE A 85 2.12 -18.67 -8.25
C PHE A 85 1.64 -18.48 -9.67
N ASN A 86 0.70 -17.56 -9.83
CA ASN A 86 0.62 -16.80 -11.07
C ASN A 86 1.77 -15.81 -11.07
N THR A 87 2.39 -15.61 -12.23
CA THR A 87 3.48 -14.65 -12.37
C THR A 87 3.12 -13.66 -13.46
N VAL A 88 3.36 -12.39 -13.16
CA VAL A 88 3.27 -11.29 -14.12
C VAL A 88 4.65 -10.66 -14.19
N GLY A 89 5.32 -10.76 -15.33
CA GLY A 89 6.66 -10.23 -15.56
C GLY A 89 7.79 -10.98 -14.81
N ASP A 90 7.80 -12.30 -14.85
CA ASP A 90 8.95 -13.11 -14.42
C ASP A 90 10.05 -13.08 -15.48
N SER A 91 11.19 -12.46 -15.13
CA SER A 91 12.37 -12.33 -15.98
C SER A 91 12.08 -11.71 -17.36
N GLY A 92 11.08 -10.84 -17.44
CA GLY A 92 10.71 -10.07 -18.62
C GLY A 92 9.45 -9.22 -18.38
N ALA A 93 8.98 -8.53 -19.43
CA ALA A 93 7.78 -7.70 -19.37
C ALA A 93 6.48 -8.51 -19.23
N GLY A 94 5.48 -7.97 -18.55
CA GLY A 94 4.16 -8.60 -18.44
C GLY A 94 3.11 -7.68 -17.81
N THR A 95 1.87 -7.72 -18.29
CA THR A 95 0.81 -6.84 -17.76
C THR A 95 -0.52 -7.56 -17.54
N LEU A 96 -1.04 -7.51 -16.32
CA LEU A 96 -2.39 -7.93 -15.98
C LEU A 96 -3.26 -6.68 -15.74
N ASN A 97 -4.37 -6.55 -16.47
CA ASN A 97 -5.36 -5.51 -16.26
C ASN A 97 -6.68 -6.13 -15.78
N VAL A 98 -7.17 -5.70 -14.62
CA VAL A 98 -8.49 -6.00 -14.09
C VAL A 98 -9.29 -4.71 -14.08
N SER A 99 -10.33 -4.63 -14.91
CA SER A 99 -11.18 -3.45 -15.05
C SER A 99 -12.67 -3.72 -14.82
N GLY A 100 -13.06 -4.98 -14.65
CA GLY A 100 -14.42 -5.40 -14.35
C GLY A 100 -14.50 -6.89 -14.07
N GLY A 101 -15.66 -7.34 -13.54
CA GLY A 101 -15.84 -8.73 -13.14
C GLY A 101 -15.06 -9.11 -11.88
N SER A 102 -14.86 -10.41 -11.67
CA SER A 102 -14.06 -10.95 -10.56
C SER A 102 -12.98 -11.88 -11.09
N TYR A 103 -11.75 -11.69 -10.64
CA TYR A 103 -10.63 -12.60 -10.88
C TYR A 103 -10.14 -13.19 -9.56
N SER A 104 -10.39 -14.48 -9.39
CA SER A 104 -10.02 -15.27 -8.23
C SER A 104 -8.78 -16.11 -8.53
N ILE A 105 -7.68 -15.86 -7.82
CA ILE A 105 -6.45 -16.64 -7.89
C ILE A 105 -6.42 -17.58 -6.70
N GLY A 106 -6.60 -18.89 -6.92
CA GLY A 106 -6.66 -19.93 -5.90
C GLY A 106 -5.36 -20.19 -5.13
N HIS A 107 -4.27 -19.55 -5.53
CA HIS A 107 -2.91 -19.68 -5.01
C HIS A 107 -2.25 -18.29 -4.83
N GLY A 108 -0.93 -18.14 -4.97
CA GLY A 108 -0.24 -16.85 -4.83
C GLY A 108 -0.11 -16.05 -6.14
N LEU A 109 0.21 -14.76 -6.04
CA LEU A 109 0.53 -13.89 -7.16
C LEU A 109 1.93 -13.30 -6.99
N ARG A 110 2.76 -13.39 -8.03
CA ARG A 110 4.07 -12.75 -8.13
C ARG A 110 4.07 -11.72 -9.24
N VAL A 111 4.59 -10.54 -8.95
CA VAL A 111 4.63 -9.43 -9.90
C VAL A 111 6.06 -8.91 -9.99
N GLY A 112 6.66 -8.96 -11.18
CA GLY A 112 8.01 -8.48 -11.43
C GLY A 112 9.06 -9.22 -10.58
N VAL A 113 9.30 -10.50 -10.87
CA VAL A 113 10.28 -11.34 -10.16
C VAL A 113 11.35 -11.87 -11.13
N GLY A 114 12.47 -12.41 -10.63
CA GLY A 114 13.50 -13.03 -11.47
C GLY A 114 14.60 -12.08 -11.96
N ALA A 115 15.35 -12.47 -13.00
CA ALA A 115 16.66 -11.87 -13.33
C ALA A 115 16.60 -10.50 -14.03
N ALA A 116 15.47 -10.17 -14.67
CA ALA A 116 15.19 -8.91 -15.35
C ALA A 116 13.67 -8.61 -15.30
N PRO A 117 13.13 -8.35 -14.10
CA PRO A 117 11.68 -8.28 -13.89
C PRO A 117 11.04 -7.03 -14.47
N ASP A 118 9.87 -7.14 -15.09
CA ASP A 118 9.04 -5.98 -15.49
C ASP A 118 7.55 -6.35 -15.48
N GLY A 119 7.01 -6.49 -14.26
CA GLY A 119 5.64 -6.95 -14.05
C GLY A 119 4.72 -5.81 -13.63
N VAL A 120 3.56 -5.69 -14.28
CA VAL A 120 2.55 -4.68 -13.94
C VAL A 120 1.19 -5.32 -13.74
N VAL A 121 0.56 -5.05 -12.60
CA VAL A 121 -0.85 -5.37 -12.32
C VAL A 121 -1.61 -4.06 -12.14
N ASN A 122 -2.65 -3.84 -12.95
CA ASN A 122 -3.53 -2.69 -12.86
C ASN A 122 -4.93 -3.15 -12.46
N ILE A 123 -5.44 -2.62 -11.35
CA ILE A 123 -6.82 -2.81 -10.90
C ILE A 123 -7.53 -1.45 -11.05
N THR A 124 -8.32 -1.30 -12.10
CA THR A 124 -9.06 -0.07 -12.40
C THR A 124 -10.57 -0.22 -12.16
N GLY A 125 -11.03 -1.44 -11.89
CA GLY A 125 -12.40 -1.84 -11.63
C GLY A 125 -12.46 -3.34 -11.37
N GLY A 126 -13.65 -3.87 -11.05
CA GLY A 126 -13.82 -5.30 -10.71
C GLY A 126 -13.14 -5.70 -9.40
N ASP A 127 -13.00 -7.01 -9.17
CA ASP A 127 -12.45 -7.58 -7.94
C ASP A 127 -11.26 -8.50 -8.25
N LEU A 128 -10.10 -8.25 -7.64
CA LEU A 128 -8.99 -9.20 -7.62
C LEU A 128 -8.92 -9.87 -6.25
N ILE A 129 -9.04 -11.20 -6.21
CA ILE A 129 -9.04 -11.99 -4.97
C ILE A 129 -7.92 -13.04 -5.03
N VAL A 130 -7.04 -13.06 -4.03
CA VAL A 130 -5.90 -14.00 -3.97
C VAL A 130 -6.01 -14.89 -2.72
N PHE A 131 -6.26 -16.18 -2.92
CA PHE A 131 -6.82 -17.11 -1.94
C PHE A 131 -5.82 -17.90 -1.10
N ARG A 132 -4.49 -17.84 -1.31
CA ARG A 132 -3.54 -18.60 -0.45
C ARG A 132 -2.24 -17.85 -0.18
N ASP A 133 -1.55 -18.32 0.86
CA ASP A 133 -0.16 -18.02 1.22
C ASP A 133 0.78 -19.13 0.71
N ALA A 134 2.10 -18.91 0.77
CA ALA A 134 3.06 -19.95 0.43
C ALA A 134 3.42 -20.94 1.57
N ASN A 135 2.48 -21.25 2.47
CA ASN A 135 2.65 -22.17 3.61
C ASN A 135 3.72 -21.69 4.62
N ILE A 136 3.64 -20.44 5.07
CA ILE A 136 4.47 -19.99 6.18
C ILE A 136 3.60 -19.26 7.20
N LYS A 137 3.46 -19.88 8.38
CA LYS A 137 2.72 -19.33 9.51
C LYS A 137 3.44 -18.08 10.04
N ALA A 138 2.69 -16.99 10.16
CA ALA A 138 3.13 -15.63 10.49
C ALA A 138 3.68 -15.41 11.92
N VAL A 139 4.51 -16.31 12.47
CA VAL A 139 4.87 -16.28 13.90
C VAL A 139 6.36 -16.15 14.26
N ASP A 140 7.31 -16.20 13.32
CA ASP A 140 8.74 -15.95 13.67
C ASP A 140 9.62 -15.55 12.46
N TRP A 141 9.79 -14.24 12.25
CA TRP A 141 10.48 -13.67 11.07
C TRP A 141 11.95 -14.09 10.90
N ALA A 142 12.65 -14.49 11.96
CA ALA A 142 14.08 -14.86 11.89
C ALA A 142 14.36 -16.13 11.04
N SER A 143 13.32 -16.84 10.59
CA SER A 143 13.45 -18.14 9.91
C SER A 143 12.75 -18.24 8.54
N PHE A 144 12.19 -17.17 7.95
CA PHE A 144 11.31 -17.30 6.79
C PHE A 144 11.59 -16.33 5.64
N GLY A 145 11.70 -16.87 4.42
CA GLY A 145 11.78 -16.09 3.18
C GLY A 145 10.41 -15.58 2.68
N GLY A 146 9.74 -14.74 3.47
CA GLY A 146 8.70 -13.77 3.07
C GLY A 146 7.77 -14.12 1.90
N ARG A 147 6.77 -14.98 2.09
CA ARG A 147 5.84 -15.34 1.00
C ARG A 147 4.38 -15.09 1.34
N GLY A 148 3.89 -13.93 0.91
CA GLY A 148 2.51 -13.50 1.09
C GLY A 148 1.57 -14.15 0.08
N SER A 149 0.30 -13.76 0.11
CA SER A 149 -0.61 -13.99 -1.02
C SER A 149 -0.13 -13.25 -2.27
N ILE A 150 0.46 -12.07 -2.09
CA ILE A 150 1.04 -11.28 -3.17
C ILE A 150 2.49 -10.96 -2.84
N GLU A 151 3.38 -11.21 -3.79
CA GLU A 151 4.79 -10.84 -3.79
C GLU A 151 5.02 -9.87 -4.96
N ILE A 152 5.56 -8.69 -4.69
CA ILE A 152 5.80 -7.65 -5.70
C ILE A 152 7.26 -7.23 -5.64
N GLY A 153 7.97 -7.39 -6.75
CA GLY A 153 9.40 -7.13 -6.80
C GLY A 153 10.22 -8.25 -6.15
N ASP A 154 11.48 -8.35 -6.57
CA ASP A 154 12.50 -9.25 -6.04
C ASP A 154 13.86 -8.51 -5.99
N THR A 155 14.94 -9.19 -5.65
CA THR A 155 16.31 -8.65 -5.77
C THR A 155 16.70 -8.59 -7.26
N ALA A 156 16.68 -7.40 -7.86
CA ALA A 156 17.06 -7.25 -9.27
C ALA A 156 18.59 -7.21 -9.45
N LEU A 157 19.11 -8.08 -10.33
CA LEU A 157 20.51 -8.02 -10.79
C LEU A 157 20.71 -6.95 -11.88
N THR A 158 19.68 -6.67 -12.70
CA THR A 158 19.62 -5.58 -13.69
C THR A 158 18.17 -5.27 -14.10
N GLY A 159 17.75 -3.99 -14.07
CA GLY A 159 16.59 -3.45 -14.81
C GLY A 159 15.17 -3.91 -14.40
N GLY A 160 14.28 -2.93 -14.12
CA GLY A 160 12.84 -3.12 -13.90
C GLY A 160 12.46 -3.61 -12.49
N GLY A 161 11.16 -3.85 -12.27
CA GLY A 161 10.60 -4.22 -10.97
C GLY A 161 9.16 -4.73 -11.06
N GLY A 162 8.54 -4.96 -9.92
CA GLY A 162 7.13 -5.32 -9.82
C GLY A 162 6.29 -4.10 -9.46
N ARG A 163 5.15 -3.90 -10.14
CA ARG A 163 4.20 -2.85 -9.82
C ARG A 163 2.79 -3.41 -9.72
N LEU A 164 2.13 -3.24 -8.58
CA LEU A 164 0.70 -3.41 -8.45
C LEU A 164 0.09 -2.04 -8.19
N GLN A 165 -0.84 -1.62 -9.05
CA GLN A 165 -1.58 -0.37 -8.89
C GLN A 165 -3.07 -0.66 -8.78
N ILE A 166 -3.73 0.02 -7.83
CA ILE A 166 -5.18 0.06 -7.73
C ILE A 166 -5.69 1.50 -7.81
N SER A 167 -6.63 1.75 -8.72
CA SER A 167 -7.29 3.05 -8.95
C SER A 167 -8.82 2.95 -9.03
N GLY A 168 -9.38 1.76 -8.79
CA GLY A 168 -10.80 1.45 -8.79
C GLY A 168 -10.99 -0.03 -8.46
N GLY A 169 -12.24 -0.48 -8.26
CA GLY A 169 -12.52 -1.88 -7.91
C GLY A 169 -12.01 -2.27 -6.53
N SER A 170 -11.84 -3.58 -6.28
CA SER A 170 -11.37 -4.12 -5.00
C SER A 170 -10.16 -5.04 -5.13
N LEU A 171 -9.36 -5.07 -4.07
CA LEU A 171 -8.34 -6.08 -3.84
C LEU A 171 -8.62 -6.78 -2.51
N ALA A 172 -8.62 -8.11 -2.51
CA ALA A 172 -8.69 -8.92 -1.30
C ALA A 172 -7.64 -10.03 -1.34
N THR A 173 -6.88 -10.19 -0.26
CA THR A 173 -5.94 -11.31 -0.10
C THR A 173 -6.30 -12.14 1.13
N ARG A 174 -5.91 -13.42 1.12
CA ARG A 174 -6.10 -14.30 2.28
C ARG A 174 -5.01 -14.13 3.34
N ALA A 175 -3.78 -13.85 2.94
CA ALA A 175 -2.65 -13.64 3.84
C ALA A 175 -2.02 -12.26 3.55
N GLY A 176 -0.69 -12.14 3.63
CA GLY A 176 -0.03 -10.85 3.51
C GLY A 176 0.36 -10.42 2.10
N VAL A 177 0.85 -9.19 2.04
CA VAL A 177 1.56 -8.61 0.89
C VAL A 177 3.02 -8.44 1.28
N TYR A 178 3.92 -8.88 0.41
CA TYR A 178 5.36 -8.69 0.53
C TYR A 178 5.85 -7.83 -0.64
N LEU A 179 6.49 -6.70 -0.32
CA LEU A 179 7.15 -5.85 -1.30
C LEU A 179 8.66 -6.08 -1.22
N GLY A 180 9.21 -6.73 -2.25
CA GLY A 180 10.65 -6.94 -2.44
C GLY A 180 11.37 -5.66 -2.86
N GLU A 181 12.70 -5.72 -2.96
CA GLU A 181 13.57 -4.53 -3.16
C GLU A 181 13.20 -3.67 -4.39
N THR A 182 12.60 -4.28 -5.41
CA THR A 182 12.14 -3.62 -6.64
C THR A 182 10.61 -3.53 -6.75
N GLY A 183 9.92 -3.66 -5.62
CA GLY A 183 8.46 -3.71 -5.54
C GLY A 183 7.82 -2.35 -5.31
N PHE A 184 6.76 -2.08 -6.07
CA PHE A 184 5.93 -0.88 -5.99
C PHE A 184 4.47 -1.28 -5.79
N PHE A 185 3.86 -0.81 -4.70
CA PHE A 185 2.40 -0.91 -4.50
C PHE A 185 1.82 0.49 -4.55
N ARG A 186 0.93 0.76 -5.49
CA ARG A 186 0.36 2.09 -5.72
C ARG A 186 -1.14 2.13 -5.46
N VAL A 187 -1.57 3.07 -4.62
CA VAL A 187 -2.98 3.41 -4.44
C VAL A 187 -3.24 4.78 -5.05
N VAL A 188 -4.18 4.83 -5.98
CA VAL A 188 -4.53 6.05 -6.72
C VAL A 188 -5.91 6.53 -6.30
N GLY A 189 -5.94 7.58 -5.50
CA GLY A 189 -7.16 8.23 -5.04
C GLY A 189 -8.03 7.32 -4.17
N SER A 190 -9.29 7.73 -4.06
CA SER A 190 -10.31 7.16 -3.19
C SER A 190 -11.37 6.33 -3.93
N ALA A 191 -11.21 6.17 -5.25
CA ALA A 191 -12.10 5.39 -6.10
C ALA A 191 -12.09 3.85 -5.86
N PRO A 192 -11.01 3.21 -5.35
CA PRO A 192 -11.08 1.80 -4.96
C PRO A 192 -12.15 1.58 -3.90
N THR A 193 -12.96 0.52 -4.04
CA THR A 193 -14.04 0.19 -3.10
C THR A 193 -13.49 -0.42 -1.81
N SER A 194 -12.45 -1.25 -1.89
CA SER A 194 -11.72 -1.77 -0.73
C SER A 194 -10.33 -2.30 -1.12
N ILE A 195 -9.40 -2.28 -0.16
CA ILE A 195 -8.08 -2.90 -0.28
C ILE A 195 -7.81 -3.68 1.02
N GLY A 196 -8.19 -4.96 1.02
CA GLY A 196 -8.14 -5.81 2.20
C GLY A 196 -7.02 -6.84 2.15
N ILE A 197 -6.10 -6.75 3.11
CA ILE A 197 -4.99 -7.68 3.29
C ILE A 197 -5.30 -8.62 4.45
N GLY A 198 -5.45 -9.91 4.15
CA GLY A 198 -6.06 -10.87 5.10
C GLY A 198 -7.59 -10.88 5.11
N ALA A 199 -8.24 -9.98 4.37
CA ALA A 199 -9.70 -9.81 4.35
C ALA A 199 -10.48 -10.97 3.71
N ASN A 200 -9.80 -11.94 3.08
CA ASN A 200 -10.45 -13.09 2.45
C ASN A 200 -10.12 -14.41 3.16
N GLY A 201 -11.09 -15.01 3.85
CA GLY A 201 -10.96 -16.39 4.33
C GLY A 201 -10.66 -16.49 5.83
N THR A 202 -9.53 -17.09 6.21
CA THR A 202 -9.28 -17.55 7.59
C THR A 202 -7.87 -17.27 8.12
N LEU A 203 -6.98 -16.71 7.30
CA LEU A 203 -5.65 -16.34 7.74
C LEU A 203 -5.62 -14.84 8.03
N ASP A 204 -4.76 -14.46 8.94
CA ASP A 204 -4.54 -13.06 9.25
C ASP A 204 -3.61 -12.44 8.19
N GLY A 205 -3.88 -11.18 7.88
CA GLY A 205 -3.07 -10.39 6.96
C GLY A 205 -1.70 -10.04 7.54
N TYR A 206 -0.79 -9.62 6.66
CA TYR A 206 0.39 -8.87 7.07
C TYR A 206 0.84 -7.96 5.93
N TRP A 207 1.53 -6.89 6.27
CA TRP A 207 2.21 -6.03 5.31
C TRP A 207 3.70 -6.04 5.59
N HIS A 208 4.52 -6.21 4.57
CA HIS A 208 5.97 -6.13 4.73
C HIS A 208 6.62 -5.40 3.55
N GLN A 209 7.28 -4.29 3.87
CA GLN A 209 8.17 -3.58 2.98
C GLN A 209 9.61 -3.86 3.37
N VAL A 210 10.41 -4.29 2.40
CA VAL A 210 11.87 -4.46 2.55
C VAL A 210 12.62 -3.21 2.08
N PRO A 211 13.94 -3.11 2.28
CA PRO A 211 14.72 -1.98 1.78
C PRO A 211 14.59 -1.82 0.26
N GLY A 212 14.38 -0.58 -0.22
CA GLY A 212 14.21 -0.27 -1.65
C GLY A 212 12.78 -0.39 -2.18
N SER A 213 11.91 -1.14 -1.49
CA SER A 213 10.49 -1.23 -1.85
C SER A 213 9.73 0.07 -1.57
N THR A 214 8.72 0.37 -2.38
CA THR A 214 7.97 1.63 -2.29
C THR A 214 6.46 1.40 -2.22
N LEU A 215 5.82 2.01 -1.20
CA LEU A 215 4.38 2.24 -1.17
C LEU A 215 4.12 3.62 -1.79
N GLU A 216 3.37 3.69 -2.88
CA GLU A 216 3.06 4.92 -3.60
C GLU A 216 1.60 5.33 -3.36
N ILE A 217 1.38 6.56 -2.92
CA ILE A 217 0.07 7.09 -2.56
C ILE A 217 -0.23 8.34 -3.36
N GLN A 218 -1.37 8.35 -4.03
CA GLN A 218 -1.89 9.57 -4.65
C GLN A 218 -3.18 10.01 -3.98
N ILE A 219 -3.16 11.22 -3.42
CA ILE A 219 -4.30 11.84 -2.76
C ILE A 219 -5.12 12.57 -3.83
N ASP A 220 -6.35 12.14 -4.06
CA ASP A 220 -7.31 12.83 -4.92
C ASP A 220 -7.98 14.02 -4.22
N GLU A 221 -8.80 14.78 -4.95
CA GLU A 221 -9.48 16.00 -4.46
C GLU A 221 -10.68 15.72 -3.52
N THR A 222 -10.97 14.45 -3.19
CA THR A 222 -12.09 14.12 -2.29
C THR A 222 -11.70 14.33 -0.83
N SER A 223 -12.68 14.46 0.06
CA SER A 223 -12.43 14.52 1.51
C SER A 223 -11.78 13.25 2.06
N LYS A 224 -11.96 12.11 1.39
CA LYS A 224 -11.30 10.84 1.72
C LYS A 224 -9.83 10.83 1.26
N GLY A 225 -9.54 11.46 0.12
CA GLY A 225 -8.21 11.58 -0.49
C GLY A 225 -7.67 10.27 -1.07
N VAL A 226 -7.65 9.21 -0.27
CA VAL A 226 -7.16 7.87 -0.66
C VAL A 226 -7.97 6.77 -0.01
N THR A 227 -8.16 5.64 -0.69
CA THR A 227 -8.71 4.44 -0.06
C THR A 227 -7.66 3.78 0.83
N PRO A 228 -7.89 3.63 2.15
CA PRO A 228 -6.93 2.98 3.03
C PRO A 228 -6.76 1.50 2.69
N ILE A 229 -5.54 1.01 2.90
CA ILE A 229 -5.24 -0.42 2.95
C ILE A 229 -5.62 -0.93 4.35
N SER A 230 -6.46 -1.96 4.45
CA SER A 230 -6.76 -2.63 5.73
C SER A 230 -5.92 -3.91 5.86
N VAL A 231 -5.19 -4.05 6.95
CA VAL A 231 -4.43 -5.28 7.27
C VAL A 231 -5.13 -5.97 8.44
N ASP A 232 -5.95 -6.95 8.09
CA ASP A 232 -7.02 -7.47 8.95
C ASP A 232 -6.58 -8.74 9.69
N ILE A 233 -7.13 -8.92 10.90
CA ILE A 233 -7.13 -10.21 11.61
C ILE A 233 -8.45 -10.90 11.34
N THR A 234 -8.40 -12.09 10.72
CA THR A 234 -9.62 -12.79 10.29
C THR A 234 -9.94 -13.98 11.19
N SER A 235 -9.07 -14.37 12.15
CA SER A 235 -9.45 -15.38 13.14
C SER A 235 -8.76 -15.31 14.50
N GLY A 236 -9.55 -15.45 15.57
CA GLY A 236 -9.13 -15.62 16.97
C GLY A 236 -8.39 -16.94 17.27
N THR A 237 -7.49 -17.38 16.39
CA THR A 237 -6.64 -18.56 16.56
C THR A 237 -5.47 -18.33 17.51
N GLY A 238 -5.27 -17.09 17.98
CA GLY A 238 -4.27 -16.73 18.99
C GLY A 238 -2.82 -16.75 18.48
N GLN A 239 -2.61 -16.84 17.16
CA GLN A 239 -1.31 -16.61 16.54
C GLN A 239 -1.32 -15.17 16.04
N GLY A 240 -0.36 -14.34 16.47
CA GLY A 240 -0.29 -12.92 16.08
C GLY A 240 -0.39 -12.74 14.56
N GLY A 241 -1.14 -11.73 14.14
CA GLY A 241 -1.49 -11.47 12.74
C GLY A 241 -1.95 -10.03 12.58
N GLY A 242 -2.28 -9.60 11.37
CA GLY A 242 -2.58 -8.20 11.09
C GLY A 242 -1.36 -7.28 11.25
N ASN A 243 -0.14 -7.84 11.16
CA ASN A 243 1.08 -7.09 11.49
C ASN A 243 1.63 -6.32 10.29
N VAL A 244 2.28 -5.20 10.57
CA VAL A 244 2.94 -4.34 9.58
C VAL A 244 4.42 -4.23 9.88
N TYR A 245 5.25 -4.40 8.86
CA TYR A 245 6.70 -4.32 8.95
C TYR A 245 7.24 -3.35 7.91
N PHE A 246 7.94 -2.32 8.36
CA PHE A 246 8.75 -1.44 7.53
C PHE A 246 10.22 -1.65 7.90
N ASP A 247 10.98 -2.29 7.01
CA ASP A 247 12.43 -2.47 7.22
C ASP A 247 13.18 -1.15 6.98
N ALA A 248 14.40 -1.07 7.51
CA ALA A 248 15.26 0.09 7.30
C ALA A 248 15.54 0.29 5.80
N GLY A 249 15.07 1.40 5.23
CA GLY A 249 15.19 1.69 3.79
C GLY A 249 13.93 1.40 2.98
N SER A 250 12.82 1.01 3.61
CA SER A 250 11.49 1.05 3.00
C SER A 250 11.06 2.48 2.68
N LEU A 251 10.37 2.67 1.57
CA LEU A 251 10.00 3.99 1.05
C LEU A 251 8.49 4.20 0.98
N LEU A 252 8.08 5.44 1.23
CA LEU A 252 6.73 5.96 1.03
C LEU A 252 6.81 7.11 0.01
N ASP A 253 6.17 6.96 -1.14
CA ASP A 253 6.01 8.03 -2.12
C ASP A 253 4.60 8.61 -1.98
N VAL A 254 4.49 9.93 -1.88
CA VAL A 254 3.22 10.65 -1.73
C VAL A 254 3.14 11.77 -2.75
N SER A 255 1.97 11.90 -3.37
CA SER A 255 1.68 12.96 -4.35
C SER A 255 0.19 13.30 -4.36
N PHE A 256 -0.16 14.44 -4.96
CA PHE A 256 -1.55 14.74 -5.31
C PHE A 256 -1.91 14.14 -6.67
N LEU A 257 -3.16 13.67 -6.78
CA LEU A 257 -3.82 13.35 -8.03
C LEU A 257 -4.68 14.55 -8.44
N GLY A 258 -4.13 15.42 -9.29
CA GLY A 258 -4.82 16.63 -9.73
C GLY A 258 -4.40 17.85 -8.90
N ALA A 259 -5.38 18.66 -8.48
CA ALA A 259 -5.12 19.83 -7.66
C ALA A 259 -4.62 19.45 -6.25
N GLU A 260 -3.98 20.41 -5.57
CA GLU A 260 -3.57 20.22 -4.19
C GLU A 260 -4.79 19.98 -3.29
N ASN A 261 -4.73 18.92 -2.48
CA ASN A 261 -5.74 18.60 -1.46
C ASN A 261 -5.07 18.51 -0.10
N GLN A 262 -4.96 19.65 0.58
CA GLN A 262 -4.34 19.72 1.89
C GLN A 262 -5.21 19.04 2.96
N GLY A 263 -4.58 18.29 3.85
CA GLY A 263 -5.31 17.51 4.87
C GLY A 263 -4.47 16.39 5.48
N ARG A 264 -5.12 15.64 6.38
CA ARG A 264 -4.62 14.37 6.91
C ARG A 264 -5.40 13.22 6.31
N PHE A 265 -4.70 12.21 5.80
CA PHE A 265 -5.28 11.07 5.09
C PHE A 265 -4.76 9.77 5.69
N THR A 266 -5.68 8.84 5.95
CA THR A 266 -5.30 7.49 6.40
C THR A 266 -4.92 6.66 5.19
N VAL A 267 -3.67 6.19 5.16
CA VAL A 267 -3.12 5.37 4.08
C VAL A 267 -3.32 3.89 4.36
N MET A 268 -3.12 3.49 5.60
CA MET A 268 -3.22 2.09 6.02
C MET A 268 -3.70 2.01 7.45
N THR A 269 -4.51 0.99 7.74
CA THR A 269 -4.90 0.59 9.09
C THR A 269 -4.55 -0.87 9.31
N TRP A 270 -4.23 -1.25 10.55
CA TRP A 270 -3.94 -2.64 10.88
C TRP A 270 -4.44 -3.02 12.26
N ASP A 271 -4.87 -4.28 12.39
CA ASP A 271 -5.38 -4.84 13.63
C ASP A 271 -4.28 -5.36 14.57
N GLY A 272 -3.12 -5.72 14.00
CA GLY A 272 -1.99 -6.27 14.72
C GLY A 272 -1.05 -5.20 15.27
N THR A 273 0.25 -5.49 15.21
CA THR A 273 1.32 -4.60 15.66
C THR A 273 2.12 -4.07 14.47
N VAL A 274 2.77 -2.92 14.67
CA VAL A 274 3.73 -2.37 13.71
C VAL A 274 5.16 -2.52 14.23
N THR A 275 6.06 -2.95 13.36
CA THR A 275 7.50 -2.81 13.52
C THR A 275 8.00 -1.83 12.46
N ASP A 276 8.34 -0.63 12.88
CA ASP A 276 8.91 0.41 12.03
C ASP A 276 10.40 0.57 12.33
N ASN A 277 11.24 0.12 11.40
CA ASN A 277 12.69 0.27 11.45
C ASN A 277 13.20 1.50 10.69
N GLY A 278 12.31 2.45 10.39
CA GLY A 278 12.63 3.69 9.71
C GLY A 278 12.10 3.74 8.28
N LEU A 279 10.77 3.58 8.13
CA LEU A 279 10.06 4.01 6.93
C LEU A 279 10.47 5.46 6.64
N ALA A 280 10.80 5.75 5.39
CA ALA A 280 11.21 7.08 4.96
C ALA A 280 10.41 7.49 3.72
N PHE A 281 10.35 8.80 3.46
CA PHE A 281 9.84 9.25 2.17
C PHE A 281 10.76 8.80 1.03
N ALA A 282 10.17 8.48 -0.11
CA ALA A 282 10.89 8.24 -1.35
C ALA A 282 11.65 9.50 -1.80
N PRO A 283 12.79 9.35 -2.51
CA PRO A 283 13.48 10.50 -3.09
C PRO A 283 12.56 11.31 -4.00
N GLY A 284 12.44 12.61 -3.75
CA GLY A 284 11.62 13.52 -4.55
C GLY A 284 10.30 13.94 -3.90
N VAL A 285 9.90 13.32 -2.79
CA VAL A 285 8.81 13.86 -1.96
C VAL A 285 9.25 15.19 -1.34
N ASP A 286 8.42 16.22 -1.50
CA ASP A 286 8.60 17.52 -0.86
C ASP A 286 8.27 17.41 0.63
N THR A 287 9.30 17.34 1.48
CA THR A 287 9.13 17.21 2.93
C THR A 287 8.82 18.52 3.64
N ASP A 288 8.84 19.65 2.94
CA ASP A 288 8.31 20.91 3.49
C ASP A 288 6.77 20.86 3.45
N LEU A 289 6.20 20.24 2.42
CA LEU A 289 4.76 20.04 2.24
C LEU A 289 4.23 18.78 2.94
N TRP A 290 4.95 17.67 2.85
CA TRP A 290 4.48 16.36 3.28
C TRP A 290 5.11 15.92 4.59
N SER A 291 4.26 15.37 5.47
CA SER A 291 4.67 14.60 6.64
C SER A 291 3.86 13.31 6.73
N PHE A 292 4.35 12.34 7.50
CA PHE A 292 3.60 11.13 7.80
C PHE A 292 3.83 10.70 9.25
N SER A 293 2.98 9.81 9.72
CA SER A 293 3.10 9.22 11.06
C SER A 293 2.72 7.75 11.00
N VAL A 294 3.60 6.91 11.54
CA VAL A 294 3.33 5.50 11.83
C VAL A 294 2.85 5.44 13.28
N ASN A 295 1.54 5.30 13.45
CA ASN A 295 0.88 5.20 14.75
C ASN A 295 0.82 3.75 15.22
N ALA A 296 0.16 3.47 16.35
CA ALA A 296 0.02 2.10 16.83
C ALA A 296 -0.74 1.17 15.86
N ASN A 297 -1.74 1.71 15.14
CA ASN A 297 -2.69 0.98 14.31
C ASN A 297 -2.95 1.62 12.94
N SER A 298 -2.17 2.63 12.56
CA SER A 298 -2.38 3.32 11.27
C SER A 298 -1.12 4.03 10.75
N LEU A 299 -1.02 4.09 9.43
CA LEU A 299 -0.13 5.00 8.70
C LEU A 299 -0.98 6.16 8.18
N THR A 300 -0.64 7.37 8.58
CA THR A 300 -1.30 8.60 8.12
C THR A 300 -0.31 9.47 7.39
N VAL A 301 -0.73 10.08 6.27
CA VAL A 301 0.02 11.12 5.57
C VAL A 301 -0.69 12.45 5.72
N GLN A 302 0.08 13.52 5.66
CA GLN A 302 -0.40 14.86 5.90
C GLN A 302 0.27 15.81 4.90
N ALA A 303 -0.54 16.63 4.23
CA ALA A 303 -0.10 17.52 3.17
C ALA A 303 -0.51 18.96 3.47
N GLY A 304 0.46 19.87 3.65
CA GLY A 304 0.24 21.30 3.87
C GLY A 304 1.17 21.91 4.91
N ASP A 305 1.38 23.23 4.80
CA ASP A 305 2.26 24.03 5.67
C ASP A 305 1.60 24.29 7.03
N GLY A 306 1.62 23.26 7.88
CA GLY A 306 1.22 23.40 9.27
C GLY A 306 1.12 22.06 9.97
N PRO A 307 1.33 22.02 11.29
CA PRO A 307 0.79 20.92 12.07
C PRO A 307 -0.73 20.91 11.86
N PHE A 308 -1.24 20.04 10.98
CA PHE A 308 -2.66 19.73 11.02
C PHE A 308 -2.93 19.24 12.43
N GLY A 309 -3.94 19.83 13.05
CA GLY A 309 -4.20 19.77 14.46
C GLY A 309 -4.05 18.36 15.04
N VAL A 310 -3.69 18.34 16.31
CA VAL A 310 -3.83 17.14 17.12
C VAL A 310 -5.24 16.56 16.88
N PRO A 311 -5.44 15.26 16.61
CA PRO A 311 -6.79 14.75 16.42
C PRO A 311 -7.72 15.24 17.55
N GLY A 312 -8.92 15.73 17.21
CA GLY A 312 -9.78 16.43 18.18
C GLY A 312 -9.59 17.95 18.29
N ASP A 313 -8.54 18.54 17.70
CA ASP A 313 -8.30 19.99 17.59
C ASP A 313 -9.15 20.56 16.43
N PHE A 314 -10.46 20.57 16.65
CA PHE A 314 -11.43 20.97 15.64
C PHE A 314 -11.35 22.45 15.28
N ASN A 315 -10.79 23.31 16.12
CA ASN A 315 -10.60 24.73 15.83
C ASN A 315 -9.21 25.07 15.22
N SER A 316 -8.30 24.09 15.15
CA SER A 316 -6.93 24.20 14.62
C SER A 316 -6.05 25.20 15.37
N ASP A 317 -6.24 25.34 16.69
CA ASP A 317 -5.40 26.20 17.53
C ASP A 317 -4.19 25.47 18.15
N ASN A 318 -3.99 24.20 17.79
CA ASN A 318 -2.94 23.28 18.24
C ASN A 318 -3.12 22.74 19.66
N VAL A 319 -4.28 22.93 20.27
CA VAL A 319 -4.61 22.39 21.59
C VAL A 319 -6.00 21.78 21.54
N VAL A 320 -6.14 20.53 21.97
CA VAL A 320 -7.45 19.91 22.14
C VAL A 320 -8.03 20.37 23.47
N ASP A 321 -8.93 21.34 23.45
CA ASP A 321 -9.57 21.86 24.66
C ASP A 321 -11.10 22.05 24.51
N ALA A 322 -11.69 22.84 25.41
CA ALA A 322 -13.14 23.04 25.41
C ALA A 322 -13.65 23.85 24.21
N ALA A 323 -12.79 24.62 23.54
CA ALA A 323 -13.14 25.35 22.33
C ALA A 323 -13.45 24.40 21.17
N ASP A 324 -12.73 23.29 21.03
CA ASP A 324 -13.00 22.29 19.99
C ASP A 324 -14.36 21.64 20.15
N TYR A 325 -14.78 21.38 21.39
CA TYR A 325 -16.11 20.85 21.67
C TYR A 325 -17.21 21.75 21.08
N THR A 326 -17.02 23.07 21.09
CA THR A 326 -18.00 23.98 20.49
C THR A 326 -18.07 23.83 18.98
N VAL A 327 -16.93 23.66 18.30
CA VAL A 327 -16.87 23.38 16.86
C VAL A 327 -17.58 22.07 16.52
N TYR A 328 -17.32 21.00 17.28
CA TYR A 328 -18.02 19.73 17.12
C TYR A 328 -19.54 19.89 17.29
N ARG A 329 -19.97 20.55 18.36
CA ARG A 329 -21.39 20.67 18.70
C ARG A 329 -22.18 21.49 17.69
N ASP A 330 -21.60 22.57 17.19
CA ASP A 330 -22.25 23.45 16.22
C ASP A 330 -22.36 22.83 14.83
N ASN A 331 -21.49 21.86 14.52
CA ASN A 331 -21.43 21.21 13.20
C ASN A 331 -21.95 19.76 13.19
N LEU A 332 -22.49 19.23 14.30
CA LEU A 332 -22.98 17.86 14.39
C LEU A 332 -24.03 17.55 13.31
N GLY A 333 -23.73 16.56 12.45
CA GLY A 333 -24.57 16.17 11.31
C GLY A 333 -24.39 17.03 10.05
N LEU A 334 -23.49 18.02 10.06
CA LEU A 334 -23.08 18.81 8.90
C LEU A 334 -21.78 18.26 8.29
N ASP A 335 -21.28 18.91 7.24
CA ASP A 335 -20.03 18.56 6.56
C ASP A 335 -18.84 18.51 7.53
N SER A 336 -18.04 17.44 7.46
CA SER A 336 -16.88 17.23 8.32
C SER A 336 -15.71 18.16 8.02
N ALA A 337 -15.74 18.88 6.89
CA ALA A 337 -14.77 19.95 6.61
C ALA A 337 -14.71 21.00 7.73
N ALA A 338 -15.78 21.18 8.50
CA ALA A 338 -15.82 22.07 9.66
C ALA A 338 -14.87 21.66 10.80
N LEU A 339 -14.39 20.41 10.81
CA LEU A 339 -13.43 19.89 11.79
C LEU A 339 -11.98 20.07 11.35
N ASN A 340 -11.74 20.77 10.24
CA ASN A 340 -10.41 21.07 9.70
C ASN A 340 -9.51 19.83 9.50
N GLY A 341 -10.13 18.70 9.16
CA GLY A 341 -9.41 17.43 8.97
C GLY A 341 -8.98 16.73 10.27
N ASN A 342 -9.38 17.24 11.44
CA ASN A 342 -9.00 16.68 12.74
C ASN A 342 -10.07 15.76 13.35
N GLY A 343 -11.14 15.47 12.58
CA GLY A 343 -12.19 14.50 12.89
C GLY A 343 -11.83 13.05 12.53
N THR A 344 -12.80 12.14 12.58
CA THR A 344 -12.63 10.71 12.31
C THR A 344 -12.56 10.36 10.82
N GLY A 345 -12.65 11.36 9.93
CA GLY A 345 -12.59 11.17 8.48
C GLY A 345 -13.91 10.75 7.81
N GLU A 346 -15.02 10.79 8.54
CA GLU A 346 -16.36 10.61 7.96
C GLU A 346 -16.75 11.82 7.10
N SER A 347 -17.73 11.67 6.20
CA SER A 347 -18.20 12.77 5.33
C SER A 347 -19.03 13.83 6.07
N THR A 348 -19.45 13.53 7.31
CA THR A 348 -20.19 14.44 8.18
C THR A 348 -19.64 14.35 9.60
N VAL A 349 -19.89 15.37 10.41
CA VAL A 349 -19.55 15.35 11.84
C VAL A 349 -20.46 14.36 12.55
N VAL A 350 -19.86 13.34 13.18
CA VAL A 350 -20.53 12.19 13.80
C VAL A 350 -20.24 12.07 15.29
N PRO A 351 -20.99 11.28 16.08
CA PRO A 351 -20.68 11.02 17.49
C PRO A 351 -19.29 10.41 17.75
N ALA A 352 -18.68 9.78 16.74
CA ALA A 352 -17.31 9.27 16.84
C ALA A 352 -16.28 10.41 16.99
N ASP A 353 -16.52 11.59 16.40
CA ASP A 353 -15.67 12.78 16.57
C ASP A 353 -15.65 13.27 18.02
N TYR A 354 -16.79 13.21 18.72
CA TYR A 354 -16.81 13.51 20.16
C TYR A 354 -15.95 12.56 20.96
N THR A 355 -16.00 11.26 20.63
CA THR A 355 -15.19 10.25 21.30
C THR A 355 -13.70 10.47 21.02
N LEU A 356 -13.35 10.86 19.79
CA LEU A 356 -12.01 11.28 19.41
C LEU A 356 -11.55 12.47 20.26
N TRP A 357 -12.29 13.59 20.25
CA TRP A 357 -11.98 14.77 21.06
C TRP A 357 -11.80 14.42 22.54
N GLN A 358 -12.71 13.63 23.12
CA GLN A 358 -12.62 13.23 24.52
C GLN A 358 -11.34 12.43 24.81
N SER A 359 -10.91 11.57 23.89
CA SER A 359 -9.68 10.79 24.03
C SER A 359 -8.40 11.63 23.90
N GLN A 360 -8.50 12.79 23.25
CA GLN A 360 -7.38 13.69 22.96
C GLN A 360 -7.39 14.95 23.83
N PHE A 361 -8.38 15.14 24.71
CA PHE A 361 -8.51 16.35 25.53
C PHE A 361 -7.24 16.65 26.34
N GLY A 362 -6.70 17.85 26.15
CA GLY A 362 -5.44 18.33 26.72
C GLY A 362 -4.20 18.00 25.90
N ALA A 363 -4.31 17.26 24.80
CA ALA A 363 -3.21 17.05 23.88
C ALA A 363 -2.93 18.34 23.10
N SER A 364 -1.67 18.63 22.85
CA SER A 364 -1.24 19.78 22.07
C SER A 364 -0.01 19.41 21.28
N ASN A 365 0.17 20.07 20.13
CA ASN A 365 1.45 20.03 19.42
C ASN A 365 2.43 20.90 20.20
N ALA A 366 2.94 20.38 21.32
CA ALA A 366 4.15 20.89 21.90
C ALA A 366 5.27 20.61 20.90
N LEU A 367 5.59 21.61 20.07
CA LEU A 367 6.89 21.68 19.42
C LEU A 367 7.91 21.51 20.54
N SER A 368 8.46 20.30 20.67
CA SER A 368 9.65 20.09 21.46
C SER A 368 10.73 20.84 20.70
N ALA A 369 10.88 22.13 21.02
CA ALA A 369 12.06 22.88 20.71
C ALA A 369 13.20 22.05 21.30
N SER A 370 13.97 21.40 20.43
CA SER A 370 15.23 20.81 20.80
C SER A 370 16.01 21.95 21.46
N ALA A 371 16.20 21.84 22.77
CA ALA A 371 17.07 22.74 23.50
C ALA A 371 18.45 22.54 22.90
N THR A 372 18.83 23.40 21.95
CA THR A 372 20.22 23.50 21.55
C THR A 372 21.00 23.73 22.84
N PRO A 373 22.00 22.89 23.17
CA PRO A 373 22.78 23.10 24.38
C PRO A 373 23.39 24.49 24.28
N VAL A 374 22.86 25.42 25.08
CA VAL A 374 23.42 26.76 25.22
C VAL A 374 24.87 26.53 25.65
N PRO A 375 25.87 26.98 24.88
CA PRO A 375 27.25 26.87 25.30
C PRO A 375 27.37 27.51 26.68
N GLU A 376 27.81 26.74 27.67
CA GLU A 376 27.91 27.23 29.04
C GLU A 376 28.68 28.56 29.03
N PRO A 377 28.14 29.64 29.63
CA PRO A 377 28.87 30.89 29.73
C PRO A 377 30.21 30.59 30.38
N GLY A 378 31.30 31.14 29.83
CA GLY A 378 32.69 30.93 30.28
C GLY A 378 33.02 31.35 31.72
N SER A 379 32.03 31.36 32.61
CA SER A 379 32.05 31.52 34.05
C SER A 379 33.11 30.64 34.72
N LEU A 380 33.26 29.39 34.28
CA LEU A 380 34.33 28.50 34.78
C LEU A 380 35.73 29.01 34.37
N LEU A 381 35.85 29.54 33.16
CA LEU A 381 37.10 30.13 32.67
C LEU A 381 37.41 31.45 33.40
N LEU A 382 36.40 32.30 33.64
CA LEU A 382 36.52 33.53 34.44
C LEU A 382 36.85 33.24 35.90
N LEU A 383 36.27 32.19 36.49
CA LEU A 383 36.57 31.76 37.86
C LEU A 383 38.01 31.24 37.96
N MET A 384 38.47 30.45 36.99
CA MET A 384 39.85 29.95 36.94
C MET A 384 40.86 31.10 36.74
N VAL A 385 40.58 32.06 35.86
CA VAL A 385 41.43 33.25 35.66
C VAL A 385 41.43 34.13 36.92
N GLY A 386 40.28 34.29 37.59
CA GLY A 386 40.18 35.03 38.85
C GLY A 386 40.97 34.38 39.99
N MET A 387 40.92 33.05 40.12
CA MET A 387 41.71 32.31 41.11
C MET A 387 43.21 32.38 40.82
N ALA A 388 43.62 32.29 39.55
CA ALA A 388 45.02 32.46 39.16
C ALA A 388 45.56 33.87 39.45
N ALA A 389 44.77 34.91 39.19
CA ALA A 389 45.13 36.30 39.48
C ALA A 389 45.22 36.59 40.99
N CYS A 390 44.36 35.96 41.81
CA CYS A 390 44.42 36.06 43.27
C CYS A 390 45.61 35.27 43.86
N GLY A 391 45.96 34.14 43.26
CA GLY A 391 47.13 33.33 43.66
C GLY A 391 48.46 34.02 43.39
N ALA A 392 48.59 34.74 42.26
CA ALA A 392 49.81 35.44 41.89
C ALA A 392 50.13 36.66 42.80
N ARG A 393 49.11 37.30 43.38
CA ARG A 393 49.29 38.46 44.29
C ARG A 393 49.79 38.10 45.70
N ARG A 394 49.85 36.80 46.05
CA ARG A 394 50.37 36.33 47.35
C ARG A 394 51.86 35.98 47.34
N ARG A 395 52.57 36.20 46.23
CA ARG A 395 54.03 36.08 46.14
C ARG A 395 54.63 37.39 45.60
N ALA A 396 54.67 38.41 46.45
CA ALA A 396 55.49 39.61 46.29
C ALA A 396 56.04 39.99 47.66
#